data_AF-A0A929HCI6-F1
#
_entry.id   AF-A0A929HCI6-F1
#
_cell.length_a   1.000
_cell.length_b   1.000
_cell.length_c   1.000
_cell.angle_alpha   90.00
_cell.angle_beta   90.00
_cell.angle_gamma   90.00
#
_symmetry.space_group_name_H-M   'P 1'
#
loop_
_entity.id
_entity.type
_entity.pdbx_description
1 polymer ?
#
loop_
_entity_poly.entity_id
_entity_poly.type
_entity_poly.pdbx_seq_one_letter_code
_entity_poly.pdbx_strand_id
1 'polypeptide(L)'
;MREAMLIVHLLGLVMGLGSSFAFMFLSRARSKMEKEEGKKFALNTFAMSRMGHIGITMLIISGLYLMTPFWMTLNARPLLIVKLILVLVLTACIILLSVYSNRAKKGNTESNLKKIAALGKVSLLSGIGIVVLAVLTFH
;
A
#
# COMPACT_ATOMS: atom_id res chain seq x y z
N MET A 1 5.81 17.93 18.13
CA MET A 1 5.52 17.66 16.70
C MET A 1 6.04 16.31 16.21
N ARG A 2 7.28 15.91 16.55
CA ARG A 2 7.87 14.64 16.08
C ARG A 2 7.05 13.39 16.44
N GLU A 3 6.59 13.27 17.69
CA GLU A 3 5.79 12.12 18.15
C GLU A 3 4.44 12.02 17.44
N ALA A 4 3.73 13.15 17.29
CA ALA A 4 2.49 13.21 16.52
C ALA A 4 2.71 12.73 15.07
N MET A 5 3.81 13.12 14.44
CA MET A 5 4.15 12.67 13.09
C MET A 5 4.52 11.19 13.03
N LEU A 6 5.15 10.62 14.07
CA LEU A 6 5.37 9.17 14.17
C LEU A 6 4.05 8.40 14.29
N ILE A 7 3.09 8.92 15.07
CA ILE A 7 1.75 8.33 15.17
C ILE A 7 1.04 8.37 13.82
N VAL A 8 1.04 9.52 13.14
CA VAL A 8 0.47 9.67 11.79
C VAL A 8 1.14 8.73 10.79
N HIS A 9 2.48 8.58 10.86
CA HIS A 9 3.23 7.67 10.02
C HIS A 9 2.85 6.22 10.24
N LEU A 10 2.73 5.80 11.50
CA LEU A 10 2.32 4.45 11.87
C LEU A 10 0.88 4.17 11.45
N LEU A 11 -0.04 5.12 11.66
CA LEU A 11 -1.42 5.00 11.18
C LEU A 11 -1.49 4.86 9.66
N GLY A 12 -0.72 5.69 8.94
CA GLY A 12 -0.61 5.60 7.48
C GLY A 12 -0.11 4.23 7.02
N LEU A 13 0.89 3.70 7.72
CA LEU A 13 1.45 2.36 7.47
C LEU A 13 0.42 1.27 7.71
N VAL A 14 -0.26 1.28 8.87
CA VAL A 14 -1.31 0.31 9.22
C VAL A 14 -2.47 0.36 8.22
N MET A 15 -2.90 1.55 7.80
CA MET A 15 -3.97 1.70 6.80
C MET A 15 -3.54 1.19 5.41
N GLY A 16 -2.34 1.56 4.97
CA GLY A 16 -1.78 1.12 3.68
C GLY A 16 -1.57 -0.41 3.62
N LEU A 17 -0.91 -0.98 4.63
CA LEU A 17 -0.72 -2.43 4.75
C LEU A 17 -2.04 -3.17 4.95
N GLY A 18 -2.88 -2.70 5.87
CA GLY A 18 -4.17 -3.31 6.19
C GLY A 18 -5.09 -3.38 4.97
N SER A 19 -5.10 -2.32 4.15
CA SER A 19 -5.84 -2.34 2.88
C SER A 19 -5.29 -3.39 1.91
N SER A 20 -3.96 -3.54 1.79
CA SER A 20 -3.32 -4.55 0.93
C SER A 20 -3.63 -5.98 1.39
N PHE A 21 -3.56 -6.24 2.70
CA PHE A 21 -3.96 -7.50 3.32
C PHE A 21 -5.43 -7.81 3.01
N ALA A 22 -6.31 -6.86 3.26
CA ALA A 22 -7.73 -7.07 3.05
C ALA A 22 -8.04 -7.29 1.55
N PHE A 23 -7.40 -6.56 0.61
CA PHE A 23 -7.57 -6.83 -0.83
C PHE A 23 -7.13 -8.23 -1.23
N MET A 24 -6.06 -8.76 -0.63
CA MET A 24 -5.64 -10.14 -0.86
C MET A 24 -6.71 -11.14 -0.42
N PHE A 25 -7.25 -11.01 0.79
CA PHE A 25 -8.30 -11.89 1.30
C PHE A 25 -9.60 -11.77 0.51
N LEU A 26 -10.02 -10.55 0.18
CA LEU A 26 -11.22 -10.29 -0.62
C LEU A 26 -11.08 -10.84 -2.04
N SER A 27 -9.88 -10.74 -2.64
CA SER A 27 -9.62 -11.36 -3.94
C SER A 27 -9.72 -12.88 -3.88
N ARG A 28 -9.28 -13.51 -2.78
CA ARG A 28 -9.42 -14.96 -2.58
C ARG A 28 -10.87 -15.36 -2.34
N ALA A 29 -11.62 -14.61 -1.54
CA ALA A 29 -13.05 -14.85 -1.33
C ALA A 29 -13.82 -14.75 -2.66
N ARG A 30 -13.56 -13.70 -3.44
CA ARG A 30 -14.14 -13.49 -4.77
C ARG A 30 -13.89 -14.66 -5.72
N SER A 31 -12.71 -15.29 -5.68
CA SER A 31 -12.37 -16.38 -6.61
C SER A 31 -13.25 -17.62 -6.46
N LYS A 32 -14.00 -17.73 -5.36
CA LYS A 32 -14.93 -18.83 -5.08
C LYS A 32 -16.40 -18.49 -5.39
N MET A 33 -16.68 -17.27 -5.84
CA MET A 33 -18.03 -16.79 -6.11
C MET A 33 -18.38 -16.96 -7.59
N GLU A 34 -19.68 -17.03 -7.90
CA GLU A 34 -20.15 -16.92 -9.27
C GLU A 34 -19.77 -15.57 -9.90
N LYS A 35 -19.69 -15.52 -11.24
CA LYS A 35 -19.17 -14.35 -11.96
C LYS A 35 -19.96 -13.06 -11.67
N GLU A 36 -21.29 -13.15 -11.57
CA GLU A 36 -22.17 -12.01 -11.26
C GLU A 36 -22.01 -11.55 -9.80
N GLU A 37 -22.04 -12.48 -8.84
CA GLU A 37 -21.85 -12.16 -7.41
C GLU A 37 -20.46 -11.58 -7.13
N GLY A 38 -19.43 -12.16 -7.74
CA GLY A 38 -18.05 -11.70 -7.60
C GLY A 38 -17.83 -10.29 -8.14
N LYS A 39 -18.59 -9.85 -9.16
CA LYS A 39 -18.57 -8.45 -9.62
C LYS A 39 -19.19 -7.52 -8.58
N LYS A 40 -20.38 -7.85 -8.06
CA LYS A 40 -21.07 -7.05 -7.04
C LYS A 40 -20.23 -6.94 -5.75
N PHE A 41 -19.64 -8.04 -5.32
CA PHE A 41 -18.70 -8.08 -4.20
C PHE A 41 -17.50 -7.15 -4.44
N ALA A 42 -16.86 -7.24 -5.61
CA ALA A 42 -15.72 -6.39 -5.94
C ALA A 42 -16.05 -4.88 -5.92
N LEU A 43 -17.23 -4.50 -6.40
CA LEU A 43 -17.70 -3.11 -6.37
C LEU A 43 -17.87 -2.60 -4.92
N ASN A 44 -18.43 -3.43 -4.04
CA ASN A 44 -18.61 -3.07 -2.63
C ASN A 44 -17.28 -2.97 -1.88
N THR A 45 -16.32 -3.82 -2.20
CA THR A 45 -14.97 -3.80 -1.59
C THR A 45 -14.12 -2.60 -2.03
N PHE A 46 -14.58 -1.81 -3.00
CA PHE A 46 -13.82 -0.69 -3.54
C PHE A 46 -13.69 0.49 -2.57
N ALA A 47 -14.61 0.64 -1.61
CA ALA A 47 -14.50 1.63 -0.54
C ALA A 47 -13.16 1.51 0.20
N MET A 48 -12.66 0.29 0.33
CA MET A 48 -11.37 -0.03 0.94
C MET A 48 -10.16 0.51 0.16
N SER A 49 -10.30 0.77 -1.15
CA SER A 49 -9.24 1.41 -1.95
C SER A 49 -8.98 2.84 -1.52
N ARG A 50 -9.99 3.55 -0.99
CA ARG A 50 -9.79 4.91 -0.46
C ARG A 50 -8.93 4.88 0.80
N MET A 51 -9.13 3.86 1.65
CA MET A 51 -8.35 3.71 2.88
C MET A 51 -6.86 3.52 2.59
N GLY A 52 -6.51 2.73 1.56
CA GLY A 52 -5.13 2.57 1.12
C GLY A 52 -4.49 3.88 0.62
N HIS A 53 -5.23 4.67 -0.15
CA HIS A 53 -4.76 5.99 -0.63
C HIS A 53 -4.56 6.99 0.49
N ILE A 54 -5.48 7.06 1.45
CA ILE A 54 -5.34 7.90 2.65
C ILE A 54 -4.11 7.46 3.44
N GLY A 55 -3.95 6.14 3.64
CA GLY A 55 -2.82 5.56 4.35
C GLY A 55 -1.46 5.94 3.74
N ILE A 56 -1.31 5.78 2.43
CA ILE A 56 -0.09 6.21 1.73
C ILE A 56 0.12 7.72 1.85
N THR A 57 -0.93 8.51 1.66
CA THR A 57 -0.80 9.98 1.70
C THR A 57 -0.28 10.42 3.07
N MET A 58 -0.84 9.87 4.15
CA MET A 58 -0.34 10.09 5.51
C MET A 58 1.10 9.62 5.66
N LEU A 59 1.44 8.43 5.13
CA LEU A 59 2.79 7.85 5.23
C LEU A 59 3.85 8.69 4.52
N ILE A 60 3.55 9.22 3.32
CA ILE A 60 4.46 10.07 2.55
C ILE A 60 4.68 11.40 3.27
N ILE A 61 3.59 12.09 3.64
CA ILE A 61 3.69 13.42 4.28
C ILE A 61 4.47 13.33 5.60
N SER A 62 4.06 12.40 6.47
CA SER A 62 4.75 12.18 7.75
C SER A 62 6.17 11.65 7.58
N GLY A 63 6.41 10.78 6.59
CA GLY A 63 7.73 10.22 6.31
C GLY A 63 8.72 11.29 5.85
N LEU A 64 8.32 12.15 4.91
CA LEU A 64 9.14 13.28 4.45
C LEU A 64 9.44 14.26 5.58
N TYR A 65 8.47 14.52 6.46
CA TYR A 65 8.71 15.35 7.64
C TYR A 65 9.74 14.72 8.60
N LEU A 66 9.59 13.43 8.91
CA LEU A 66 10.51 12.70 9.80
C LEU A 66 11.92 12.53 9.20
N MET A 67 12.05 12.65 7.88
CA MET A 67 13.32 12.61 7.15
C MET A 67 14.12 13.90 7.24
N THR A 68 13.52 15.02 7.65
CA THR A 68 14.17 16.34 7.70
C THR A 68 15.58 16.37 8.34
N PRO A 69 15.85 15.74 9.49
CA PRO A 69 17.21 15.74 10.07
C PRO A 69 18.17 14.72 9.43
N PHE A 70 17.66 13.81 8.60
CA PHE A 70 18.44 12.68 8.05
C PHE A 70 18.84 12.89 6.59
N TRP A 71 18.39 13.95 5.91
CA TRP A 71 18.75 14.23 4.51
C TRP A 71 20.27 14.31 4.29
N MET A 72 20.99 14.98 5.19
CA MET A 72 22.45 15.16 5.08
C MET A 72 23.24 13.88 5.37
N THR A 73 22.64 12.91 6.08
CA THR A 73 23.29 11.66 6.47
C THR A 73 22.76 10.45 5.70
N LEU A 74 21.98 10.68 4.63
CA LEU A 74 21.29 9.64 3.88
C LEU A 74 22.26 8.60 3.31
N ASN A 75 23.38 9.05 2.73
CA ASN A 75 24.40 8.19 2.15
C ASN A 75 25.10 7.29 3.19
N ALA A 76 25.14 7.72 4.46
CA ALA A 76 25.73 6.94 5.54
C ALA A 76 24.77 5.88 6.11
N ARG A 77 23.50 5.87 5.68
CA ARG A 77 22.44 5.00 6.24
C ARG A 77 21.76 4.19 5.13
N PRO A 78 22.40 3.11 4.63
CA PRO A 78 21.88 2.32 3.52
C PRO A 78 20.49 1.73 3.78
N LEU A 79 20.18 1.34 5.02
CA LEU A 79 18.85 0.83 5.40
C LEU A 79 17.72 1.86 5.17
N LEU A 80 18.03 3.14 5.40
CA LEU A 80 17.08 4.24 5.21
C LEU A 80 16.78 4.45 3.72
N ILE A 81 17.78 4.29 2.85
CA ILE A 81 17.63 4.34 1.39
C ILE A 81 16.74 3.19 0.92
N VAL A 82 16.99 1.95 1.38
CA VAL A 82 16.15 0.79 1.02
C VAL A 82 14.71 1.02 1.45
N LYS A 83 14.48 1.57 2.66
CA LYS A 83 13.13 1.92 3.14
C LYS A 83 12.45 2.92 2.21
N LEU A 84 13.13 3.97 1.80
CA LEU A 84 12.58 4.97 0.86
C LEU A 84 12.23 4.37 -0.49
N ILE A 85 13.09 3.51 -1.04
CA ILE A 85 12.83 2.79 -2.30
C ILE A 85 11.57 1.93 -2.15
N LEU A 86 11.42 1.19 -1.04
CA LEU A 86 10.21 0.39 -0.80
C LEU A 86 8.94 1.25 -0.69
N VAL A 87 9.02 2.43 -0.08
CA VAL A 87 7.88 3.38 -0.03
C VAL A 87 7.50 3.85 -1.43
N LEU A 88 8.48 4.13 -2.31
CA LEU A 88 8.21 4.48 -3.71
C LEU A 88 7.56 3.32 -4.46
N VAL A 89 8.06 2.10 -4.30
CA VAL A 89 7.47 0.89 -4.91
C VAL A 89 6.04 0.68 -4.42
N LEU A 90 5.79 0.82 -3.12
CA LEU A 90 4.46 0.72 -2.52
C LEU A 90 3.51 1.75 -3.12
N THR A 91 3.98 3.00 -3.26
CA THR A 91 3.21 4.10 -3.83
C THR A 91 2.84 3.82 -5.28
N ALA A 92 3.80 3.40 -6.10
CA ALA A 92 3.55 3.02 -7.49
C ALA A 92 2.55 1.86 -7.59
N CYS A 93 2.68 0.84 -6.73
CA CYS A 93 1.75 -0.29 -6.70
C CYS A 93 0.32 0.15 -6.41
N ILE A 94 0.11 1.03 -5.42
CA ILE A 94 -1.24 1.48 -5.05
C ILE A 94 -1.85 2.41 -6.11
N ILE A 95 -1.06 3.26 -6.77
CA ILE A 95 -1.53 4.05 -7.93
C ILE A 95 -1.98 3.11 -9.05
N LEU A 96 -1.15 2.13 -9.43
CA LEU A 96 -1.47 1.15 -10.48
C LEU A 96 -2.68 0.30 -10.12
N LEU A 97 -2.81 -0.12 -8.85
CA LEU A 97 -3.99 -0.82 -8.34
C LEU A 97 -5.24 0.02 -8.57
N SER A 98 -5.21 1.31 -8.26
CA SER A 98 -6.36 2.20 -8.47
C SER A 98 -6.72 2.34 -9.95
N VAL A 99 -5.72 2.51 -10.82
CA VAL A 99 -5.91 2.59 -12.28
C VAL A 99 -6.54 1.30 -12.83
N TYR A 100 -5.97 0.14 -12.52
CA TYR A 100 -6.50 -1.14 -13.00
C TYR A 100 -7.87 -1.46 -12.40
N SER A 101 -8.12 -1.06 -11.15
CA SER A 101 -9.42 -1.25 -10.51
C SER A 101 -10.50 -0.39 -11.19
N ASN A 102 -10.16 0.84 -11.61
CA ASN A 102 -11.05 1.68 -12.41
C ASN A 102 -11.25 1.14 -13.84
N ARG A 103 -10.22 0.58 -14.48
CA ARG A 103 -10.33 -0.06 -15.81
C ARG A 103 -11.16 -1.35 -15.77
N ALA A 104 -11.06 -2.13 -14.70
CA ALA A 104 -11.86 -3.33 -14.49
C ALA A 104 -13.37 -3.01 -14.38
N LYS A 105 -13.73 -1.85 -13.83
CA LYS A 105 -15.11 -1.34 -13.78
C LYS A 105 -15.66 -0.97 -15.16
N LYS A 106 -14.81 -0.52 -16.09
CA LYS A 106 -15.19 -0.11 -17.45
C LYS A 106 -15.31 -1.28 -18.45
N GLY A 107 -15.43 -2.52 -17.97
CA GLY A 107 -15.67 -3.70 -18.82
C GLY A 107 -14.43 -4.55 -19.17
N ASN A 108 -13.21 -4.07 -18.91
CA ASN A 108 -11.98 -4.85 -19.11
C ASN A 108 -11.63 -5.68 -17.85
N THR A 109 -12.52 -6.59 -17.47
CA THR A 109 -12.53 -7.16 -16.12
C THR A 109 -11.44 -8.22 -15.91
N GLU A 110 -11.26 -9.17 -16.82
CA GLU A 110 -10.46 -10.38 -16.53
C GLU A 110 -8.94 -10.13 -16.48
N SER A 111 -8.40 -9.40 -17.46
CA SER A 111 -6.96 -9.05 -17.51
C SER A 111 -6.55 -8.10 -16.38
N ASN A 112 -7.38 -7.12 -16.05
CA ASN A 112 -7.06 -6.16 -14.99
C ASN A 112 -7.15 -6.78 -13.59
N LEU A 113 -8.01 -7.77 -13.37
CA LEU A 113 -8.10 -8.44 -12.08
C LEU A 113 -6.87 -9.28 -11.74
N LYS A 114 -6.28 -9.97 -12.73
CA LYS A 114 -5.00 -10.67 -12.53
C LYS A 114 -3.89 -9.70 -12.13
N LYS A 115 -3.82 -8.53 -12.78
CA LYS A 115 -2.85 -7.47 -12.44
C LYS A 115 -3.08 -6.89 -11.05
N ILE A 116 -4.34 -6.66 -10.66
CA ILE A 116 -4.71 -6.20 -9.31
C ILE A 116 -4.24 -7.21 -8.25
N ALA A 117 -4.47 -8.51 -8.47
CA ALA A 117 -4.01 -9.53 -7.53
C ALA A 117 -2.48 -9.57 -7.41
N ALA A 118 -1.75 -9.46 -8.52
CA ALA A 118 -0.29 -9.44 -8.51
C ALA A 118 0.26 -8.19 -7.78
N LEU A 119 -0.25 -7.00 -8.13
CA LEU A 119 0.16 -5.75 -7.49
C LEU A 119 -0.20 -5.70 -6.01
N GLY A 120 -1.33 -6.29 -5.61
CA GLY A 120 -1.71 -6.42 -4.21
C GLY A 120 -0.68 -7.20 -3.40
N LYS A 121 -0.13 -8.30 -3.96
CA LYS A 121 0.95 -9.06 -3.33
C LYS A 121 2.26 -8.27 -3.25
N VAL A 122 2.64 -7.57 -4.31
CA VAL A 122 3.86 -6.74 -4.30
C VAL A 122 3.74 -5.59 -3.30
N SER A 123 2.57 -4.94 -3.24
CA SER A 123 2.23 -3.92 -2.25
C SER A 123 2.36 -4.46 -0.83
N LEU A 124 1.80 -5.65 -0.58
CA LEU A 124 1.88 -6.33 0.71
C LEU A 124 3.33 -6.61 1.13
N LEU A 125 4.12 -7.22 0.24
CA LEU A 125 5.54 -7.51 0.50
C LEU A 125 6.34 -6.23 0.75
N SER A 126 6.07 -5.18 -0.02
CA SER A 126 6.71 -3.88 0.17
C SER A 126 6.38 -3.28 1.53
N GLY A 127 5.10 -3.33 1.94
CA GLY A 127 4.68 -2.88 3.27
C GLY A 127 5.34 -3.66 4.40
N ILE A 128 5.40 -4.99 4.31
CA ILE A 128 6.08 -5.83 5.30
C ILE A 128 7.56 -5.47 5.36
N GLY A 129 8.22 -5.32 4.22
CA GLY A 129 9.62 -4.87 4.14
C GLY A 129 9.85 -3.52 4.82
N ILE A 130 8.92 -2.56 4.65
CA ILE A 130 8.99 -1.25 5.32
C ILE A 130 8.90 -1.40 6.85
N VAL A 131 8.01 -2.26 7.35
CA VAL A 131 7.88 -2.53 8.79
C VAL A 131 9.15 -3.18 9.34
N VAL A 132 9.67 -4.21 8.66
CA VAL A 132 10.90 -4.91 9.07
C VAL A 132 12.08 -3.97 9.10
N LEU A 133 12.29 -3.18 8.04
CA LEU A 133 13.36 -2.18 8.00
C LEU A 133 13.19 -1.11 9.07
N ALA A 134 11.95 -0.70 9.39
CA ALA A 134 11.71 0.22 10.49
C ALA A 134 12.20 -0.37 11.81
N VAL A 135 11.84 -1.62 12.13
CA VAL A 135 12.30 -2.29 13.36
C VAL A 135 13.82 -2.44 13.40
N LEU A 136 14.44 -2.84 12.29
CA LEU A 136 15.89 -3.00 12.17
C LEU A 136 16.67 -1.68 12.20
N THR A 137 16.04 -0.54 11.90
CA THR A 137 16.67 0.78 11.99
C THR A 137 16.69 1.31 13.43
N PHE A 138 15.84 0.75 14.31
CA PHE A 138 15.72 1.16 15.72
C PHE A 138 16.32 0.15 16.71
N HIS A 139 16.86 -0.98 16.24
CA HIS A 139 17.76 -1.87 17.01
C HIS A 139 19.21 -1.55 16.65
#